data_AF-A0AAW2YAD2-F1
#
_entry.id   AF-A0AAW2YAD2-F1
#
_cell.length_a   1.000
_cell.length_b   1.000
_cell.length_c   1.000
_cell.angle_alpha   90.00
_cell.angle_beta   90.00
_cell.angle_gamma   90.00
#
_symmetry.space_group_name_H-M   'P 1'
#
loop_
_entity.id
_entity.type
_entity.pdbx_description
1 polymer ?
#
loop_
_entity_poly.entity_id
_entity_poly.type
_entity_poly.pdbx_seq_one_letter_code
_entity_poly.pdbx_strand_id
1 'polypeptide(L)' 'MSDIPYASAIGSIQYVVQCTRPDVAYALSVTSRYQACVGEAHWSAVKIILKYQKRTKDMFLIYGGGELILEGYNDARF' A
#
# COMPACT_ATOMS: atom_id res chain seq x y z
N MET A 1 2.87 -24.56 -2.05
CA MET A 1 2.42 -23.18 -1.73
C MET A 1 1.16 -23.14 -0.85
N SER A 2 0.64 -24.28 -0.40
CA SER A 2 -0.60 -24.42 0.39
C SER A 2 -0.60 -23.68 1.73
N ASP A 3 0.57 -23.33 2.28
CA ASP A 3 0.71 -22.63 3.57
C ASP A 3 1.00 -21.13 3.46
N ILE A 4 1.07 -20.58 2.24
CA ILE A 4 1.38 -19.16 2.07
C ILE A 4 0.09 -18.36 2.23
N PRO A 5 0.00 -17.41 3.19
CA PRO A 5 -1.21 -16.63 3.44
C PRO A 5 -1.39 -15.50 2.41
N TYR A 6 -1.50 -15.87 1.13
CA TYR A 6 -1.51 -14.93 0.01
C TYR A 6 -2.72 -13.99 0.07
N ALA A 7 -3.92 -14.54 0.25
CA ALA A 7 -5.16 -13.75 0.35
C ALA A 7 -5.13 -12.76 1.53
N SER A 8 -4.59 -13.19 2.68
CA SER A 8 -4.43 -12.32 3.85
C SER A 8 -3.43 -11.17 3.58
N ALA A 9 -2.32 -11.46 2.90
CA ALA A 9 -1.35 -10.45 2.51
C ALA A 9 -1.95 -9.43 1.52
N ILE A 10 -2.72 -9.88 0.53
CA ILE A 10 -3.43 -9.01 -0.41
C ILE A 10 -4.44 -8.13 0.32
N GLY A 11 -5.23 -8.68 1.24
CA GLY A 11 -6.17 -7.89 2.06
C GLY A 11 -5.48 -6.84 2.93
N SER A 12 -4.33 -7.19 3.50
CA SER A 12 -3.51 -6.24 4.28
C SER A 12 -2.97 -5.10 3.40
N ILE A 13 -2.52 -5.39 2.18
CA ILE A 13 -2.05 -4.38 1.23
C ILE A 13 -3.22 -3.50 0.74
N GLN A 14 -4.41 -4.07 0.53
CA GLN A 14 -5.62 -3.32 0.18
C GLN A 14 -5.94 -2.25 1.22
N TYR A 15 -5.85 -2.59 2.50
CA TYR A 15 -6.06 -1.63 3.59
C TYR A 15 -5.04 -0.47 3.52
N VAL A 16 -3.76 -0.80 3.33
CA VAL A 16 -2.68 0.20 3.20
C VAL A 16 -2.94 1.13 2.01
N VAL A 17 -3.34 0.59 0.86
CA VAL A 17 -3.68 1.37 -0.34
C VAL A 17 -4.83 2.34 -0.08
N GLN A 18 -5.85 1.90 0.64
CA GLN A 18 -7.05 2.69 0.88
C GLN A 18 -6.84 3.79 1.94
N CYS A 19 -5.98 3.57 2.92
CA CYS A 19 -5.80 4.49 4.04
C CYS A 19 -4.63 5.48 3.87
N THR A 20 -3.47 5.01 3.39
CA THR A 20 -2.23 5.79 3.51
C THR A 20 -1.36 5.81 2.26
N ARG A 21 -1.44 4.78 1.40
CA ARG A 21 -0.46 4.56 0.33
C ARG A 21 -1.10 4.16 -1.00
N PRO A 22 -1.83 5.09 -1.65
CA PRO A 22 -2.48 4.81 -2.94
C PRO A 22 -1.48 4.58 -4.08
N ASP A 23 -0.21 4.94 -3.90
CA ASP A 23 0.90 4.71 -4.84
C ASP A 23 1.11 3.22 -5.19
N VAL A 24 0.69 2.32 -4.31
CA VAL A 24 0.83 0.86 -4.50
C VAL A 24 -0.42 0.21 -5.11
N ALA A 25 -1.48 0.98 -5.38
CA ALA A 25 -2.74 0.47 -5.92
C ALA A 25 -2.57 -0.35 -7.20
N TYR A 26 -1.69 0.09 -8.11
CA TYR A 26 -1.43 -0.63 -9.34
C TYR A 26 -0.81 -2.01 -9.07
N ALA A 27 0.24 -2.06 -8.23
CA ALA A 27 0.92 -3.31 -7.91
C ALA A 27 -0.01 -4.31 -7.19
N LEU A 28 -0.89 -3.80 -6.32
CA LEU A 28 -1.96 -4.59 -5.71
C LEU A 28 -2.93 -5.16 -6.76
N SER A 29 -3.40 -4.32 -7.68
CA SER A 29 -4.35 -4.74 -8.73
C SER A 29 -3.82 -5.83 -9.66
N VAL A 30 -2.50 -5.90 -9.84
CA VAL A 30 -1.85 -6.94 -10.64
C VAL A 30 -1.71 -8.22 -9.83
N THR A 31 -1.27 -8.11 -8.56
CA THR A 31 -1.04 -9.27 -7.69
C THR A 31 -2.35 -9.95 -7.25
N SER A 32 -3.44 -9.21 -7.09
CA SER A 32 -4.75 -9.78 -6.68
C SER A 32 -5.34 -10.75 -7.71
N ARG A 33 -5.01 -10.60 -9.00
CA ARG A 33 -5.54 -11.45 -10.09
C ARG A 33 -5.08 -12.91 -9.99
N TYR A 34 -3.95 -13.16 -9.35
CA TYR A 34 -3.33 -14.48 -9.27
C TYR A 34 -3.67 -15.23 -7.97
N GLN A 35 -4.71 -14.81 -7.25
CA GLN A 35 -5.10 -15.40 -5.97
C GLN A 35 -5.57 -16.87 -6.09
N ALA A 36 -6.14 -17.26 -7.24
CA ALA A 36 -6.56 -18.64 -7.51
C ALA A 36 -5.40 -19.56 -7.95
N CYS A 37 -4.35 -19.01 -8.57
CA CYS A 37 -3.18 -19.75 -9.04
C CYS A 37 -1.91 -19.03 -8.61
N VAL A 38 -1.61 -19.14 -7.32
CA VAL A 38 -0.43 -18.48 -6.74
C VAL A 38 0.83 -19.24 -7.17
N GLY A 39 1.77 -18.53 -7.78
CA GLY A 39 3.10 -19.02 -8.17
C GLY A 39 4.20 -18.27 -7.43
N GLU A 40 5.41 -18.83 -7.37
CA GLU A 40 6.51 -18.25 -6.57
C GLU A 40 6.87 -16.82 -6.99
N ALA A 41 6.76 -16.51 -8.28
CA ALA A 41 6.94 -15.16 -8.81
C ALA A 41 5.92 -14.18 -8.21
N HIS A 42 4.65 -14.57 -8.11
CA HIS A 42 3.59 -13.74 -7.53
C HIS A 42 3.82 -13.50 -6.03
N TRP A 43 4.25 -14.54 -5.30
CA TRP A 43 4.59 -14.38 -3.88
C TRP A 43 5.81 -13.47 -3.68
N SER A 44 6.80 -13.56 -4.57
CA SER A 44 7.96 -12.67 -4.56
C SER A 44 7.56 -11.22 -4.82
N ALA A 45 6.63 -10.96 -5.74
CA ALA A 45 6.08 -9.64 -5.98
C ALA A 45 5.39 -9.06 -4.73
N VAL A 46 4.55 -9.84 -4.04
CA VAL A 46 3.92 -9.44 -2.78
C VAL A 46 4.96 -9.09 -1.72
N LYS A 47 6.03 -9.91 -1.58
CA LYS A 47 7.14 -9.61 -0.66
C LYS A 47 7.86 -8.30 -1.01
N ILE A 48 8.03 -7.99 -2.29
CA ILE A 48 8.62 -6.71 -2.73
C ILE A 48 7.73 -5.53 -2.33
N ILE A 49 6.40 -5.65 -2.52
CA ILE A 49 5.44 -4.62 -2.10
C ILE A 49 5.55 -4.36 -0.59
N LEU A 50 5.54 -5.42 0.23
CA LEU A 50 5.66 -5.28 1.68
C LEU A 50 7.01 -4.70 2.10
N LYS A 51 8.10 -5.07 1.42
CA LYS A 51 9.44 -4.51 1.64
C LYS A 51 9.48 -3.01 1.32
N TYR A 52 8.82 -2.60 0.24
CA TYR A 52 8.70 -1.18 -0.12
C TYR A 52 7.96 -0.39 0.96
N GLN A 53 6.82 -0.90 1.44
CA GLN A 53 6.08 -0.28 2.55
C GLN A 53 6.95 -0.13 3.80
N LYS A 54 7.66 -1.20 4.20
CA LYS A 54 8.56 -1.16 5.37
C LYS A 54 9.70 -0.14 5.22
N ARG A 55 10.26 -0.01 4.02
CA ARG A 55 11.40 0.90 3.76
C ARG A 55 10.97 2.37 3.68
N THR A 56 9.72 2.63 3.30
CA THR A 56 9.18 3.98 3.08
C THR A 56 8.20 4.42 4.15
N LYS A 57 8.11 3.70 5.28
CA LYS A 57 7.19 4.01 6.39
C LYS A 57 7.41 5.40 6.99
N ASP A 58 8.66 5.89 6.96
CA ASP A 58 9.05 7.19 7.53
C ASP A 58 9.18 8.27 6.44
N MET A 59 8.84 7.93 5.19
CA MET A 59 8.87 8.87 4.06
C MET A 59 7.50 9.49 3.85
N PHE A 60 7.47 10.80 3.62
CA PHE A 60 6.27 11.57 3.36
C PHE A 60 6.50 12.50 2.18
N LEU A 61 5.46 12.72 1.39
CA LEU A 61 5.48 13.67 0.29
C LEU A 61 5.22 15.07 0.86
N ILE A 62 6.20 15.97 0.76
CA ILE A 62 6.04 17.37 1.16
C ILE A 62 5.86 18.19 -0.10
N TYR A 63 4.69 18.80 -0.26
CA TYR A 63 4.45 19.75 -1.35
C TYR A 63 4.91 21.15 -0.89
N GLY A 64 5.80 21.79 -1.66
CA GLY A 64 6.23 23.17 -1.39
C GLY A 64 7.55 23.36 -0.64
N GLY A 65 8.26 22.30 -0.23
CA GLY A 65 9.66 22.35 0.25
C GLY A 65 9.95 23.15 1.53
N GLY A 66 8.93 23.76 2.14
CA GLY A 66 9.02 24.49 3.41
C GLY A 66 8.82 23.61 4.64
N GLU A 67 8.85 24.25 5.81
CA GLU A 67 8.50 23.61 7.08
C GLU A 67 7.07 23.02 7.01
N LEU A 68 6.89 21.81 7.55
CA LEU A 68 5.61 21.09 7.47
C LEU A 68 4.60 21.71 8.44
N ILE A 69 3.91 22.77 8.00
CA ILE A 69 2.85 23.44 8.76
C ILE A 69 1.52 22.78 8.41
N LEU A 70 0.91 22.10 9.38
CA LEU A 70 -0.41 21.47 9.23
C LEU A 70 -1.51 22.53 9.48
N GLU A 71 -2.04 23.12 8.42
CA GLU A 71 -3.19 24.04 8.50
C GLU A 71 -4.47 23.31 8.08
N GLY A 72 -5.38 23.10 9.05
CA GLY A 72 -6.69 22.50 8.81
C GLY A 72 -7.75 23.56 8.54
N TYR A 73 -8.32 23.56 7.34
CA TYR A 73 -9.45 24.42 6.98
C TYR A 73 -10.74 23.61 7.13
N ASN A 74 -11.67 24.12 7.95
CA ASN A 74 -13.01 23.52 8.13
C ASN A 74 -14.05 24.44 7.50
N ASP A 75 -14.77 23.95 6.49
CA ASP A 75 -15.85 24.68 5.79
C ASP A 75 -17.25 24.38 6.37
N ALA A 76 -17.30 23.87 7.61
CA ALA A 76 -18.57 23.75 8.32
C ALA A 76 -19.04 25.14 8.78
N ARG A 77 -19.94 25.76 8.00
CA ARG A 77 -20.80 26.85 8.47
C ARG A 77 -22.08 26.26 9.08
N PHE A 78 -22.40 26.74 10.29
CA PHE A 78 -23.62 26.42 11.05
C PHE A 78 -24.86 27.04 10.42
#